data_AF-A0A507FD16-F1
#
_entry.id   AF-A0A507FD16-F1
#
_cell.length_a   1.000
_cell.length_b   1.000
_cell.length_c   1.000
_cell.angle_alpha   90.00
_cell.angle_beta   90.00
_cell.angle_gamma   90.00
#
_symmetry.space_group_name_H-M   'P 1'
#
loop_
_entity.id
_entity.type
_entity.pdbx_description
1 polymer ?
#
loop_
_entity_poly.entity_id
_entity_poly.type
_entity_poly.pdbx_seq_one_letter_code
_entity_poly.pdbx_strand_id
1 'polypeptide(L)'
;MLVDMTHVSNATAWKQVEKHLASARIGPAEMQSLLALTQPHPHGEHWDLAGLKKTLQTGPFNESLLSRIARLALELPVVLPKMFPLLLSGRNGSLTLSQKQISVILANAFFGTLVHQQELFGRSNTDRRIPHLDFRILYQDWIHSGATDAKLTGLLHYFRTMMDRPGAGSSVTFTRRCIDANEFPSWAHSQAAISSVTAFTNGKIEDDKTDCLKVDFANKSIGGGVLEQGAVQEEILFIIYPEMLASLLFCEEMKDNEAVFIAGAERFSSYSGYSKSFKWTGGFNDTTRCDSRGIRKTEFVAMDALHFRRGKADAQFEEANILRELNKAYCGFVFSHKSPFDQSKQVPVSTGNWGCGAFNGDAELKAMIQVLAASAANRDVRYYTFGDDELSLKLVGVIEYLQVTGTTVGSLFSMLLEYKDKSRGESVIDYVMSNL
;
A
#
# COMPACT_ATOMS: atom_id res chain seq x y z
N MET A 1 -12.72 -0.93 18.66
CA MET A 1 -12.90 -2.39 18.46
C MET A 1 -11.51 -2.97 18.39
N LEU A 2 -11.27 -4.04 19.13
CA LEU A 2 -9.96 -4.68 19.25
C LEU A 2 -10.02 -6.03 18.51
N VAL A 3 -8.91 -6.46 17.90
CA VAL A 3 -8.74 -7.74 17.22
C VAL A 3 -8.09 -8.71 18.18
N ASP A 4 -8.78 -9.79 18.56
CA ASP A 4 -8.16 -10.87 19.32
C ASP A 4 -7.64 -11.94 18.37
N MET A 5 -6.32 -12.00 18.21
CA MET A 5 -5.65 -13.00 17.39
C MET A 5 -5.51 -14.35 18.11
N THR A 6 -5.68 -14.37 19.44
CA THR A 6 -5.58 -15.56 20.29
C THR A 6 -6.92 -16.27 20.47
N HIS A 7 -8.03 -15.58 20.17
CA HIS A 7 -9.33 -16.20 19.99
C HIS A 7 -9.44 -16.91 18.63
N VAL A 8 -8.51 -17.83 18.36
CA VAL A 8 -8.90 -19.04 17.61
C VAL A 8 -10.09 -19.60 18.35
N SER A 9 -11.23 -19.57 17.68
CA SER A 9 -12.52 -20.05 18.14
C SER A 9 -12.30 -21.34 18.96
N ASN A 10 -12.35 -21.21 20.29
CA ASN A 10 -12.05 -22.26 21.29
C ASN A 10 -10.53 -22.58 21.48
N ALA A 11 -10.04 -22.53 22.73
CA ALA A 11 -8.69 -22.99 23.11
C ALA A 11 -8.38 -24.44 22.67
N THR A 12 -9.42 -25.22 22.37
CA THR A 12 -9.35 -26.56 21.78
C THR A 12 -8.87 -26.54 20.32
N ALA A 13 -9.23 -25.53 19.52
CA ALA A 13 -8.85 -25.40 18.11
C ALA A 13 -7.37 -25.01 17.96
N TRP A 14 -6.87 -24.06 18.76
CA TRP A 14 -5.45 -23.69 18.71
C TRP A 14 -4.54 -24.87 19.08
N LYS A 15 -4.90 -25.69 20.08
CA LYS A 15 -4.14 -26.92 20.41
C LYS A 15 -4.02 -27.88 19.22
N GLN A 16 -5.03 -27.95 18.35
CA GLN A 16 -4.97 -28.76 17.14
C GLN A 16 -4.06 -28.13 16.08
N VAL A 17 -4.09 -26.80 15.93
CA VAL A 17 -3.13 -26.06 15.09
C VAL A 17 -1.70 -26.28 15.59
N GLU A 18 -1.46 -26.15 16.89
CA GLU A 18 -0.15 -26.37 17.51
C GLU A 18 0.38 -27.76 17.21
N LYS A 19 -0.45 -28.79 17.39
CA LYS A 19 -0.07 -30.18 17.09
C LYS A 19 0.34 -30.35 15.62
N HIS A 20 -0.38 -29.72 14.68
CA HIS A 20 -0.05 -29.82 13.25
C HIS A 20 1.25 -29.07 12.94
N LEU A 21 1.36 -27.80 13.34
CA LEU A 21 2.53 -26.96 13.03
C LEU A 21 3.81 -27.39 13.76
N ALA A 22 3.70 -28.09 14.90
CA ALA A 22 4.83 -28.66 15.62
C ALA A 22 5.39 -29.94 14.97
N SER A 23 4.80 -30.43 13.88
CA SER A 23 5.31 -31.59 13.14
C SER A 23 6.75 -31.36 12.69
N ALA A 24 7.58 -32.42 12.73
CA ALA A 24 9.01 -32.33 12.40
C ALA A 24 9.28 -31.88 10.95
N ARG A 25 8.31 -32.08 10.06
CA ARG A 25 8.35 -31.68 8.66
C ARG A 25 6.99 -31.12 8.27
N ILE A 26 6.99 -29.96 7.63
CA ILE A 26 5.81 -29.33 7.05
C ILE A 26 6.05 -29.22 5.54
N GLY A 27 5.26 -29.96 4.77
CA GLY A 27 5.17 -29.85 3.32
C GLY A 27 3.75 -29.50 2.88
N PRO A 28 3.48 -29.53 1.57
CA PRO A 28 2.16 -29.26 1.01
C PRO A 28 1.05 -30.18 1.56
N ALA A 29 1.36 -31.44 1.90
CA ALA A 29 0.37 -32.37 2.44
C ALA A 29 -0.06 -32.03 3.88
N GLU A 30 0.89 -31.66 4.73
CA GLU A 30 0.62 -31.18 6.09
C GLU A 30 -0.13 -29.86 6.05
N MET A 31 0.24 -28.97 5.12
CA MET A 31 -0.47 -27.71 4.90
C MET A 31 -1.92 -27.94 4.47
N GLN A 32 -2.17 -28.91 3.56
CA GLN A 32 -3.52 -29.28 3.16
C GLN A 32 -4.39 -29.72 4.35
N SER A 33 -3.81 -30.55 5.22
CA SER A 33 -4.49 -31.09 6.41
C SER A 33 -4.80 -29.98 7.41
N LEU A 34 -3.86 -29.04 7.60
CA LEU A 34 -4.06 -27.88 8.45
C LEU A 34 -5.17 -26.97 7.91
N LEU A 35 -5.17 -26.67 6.60
CA LEU A 35 -6.19 -25.85 5.98
C LEU A 35 -7.59 -26.50 6.05
N ALA A 36 -7.68 -27.82 5.93
CA ALA A 36 -8.95 -28.53 6.10
C ALA A 36 -9.52 -28.37 7.53
N LEU A 37 -8.64 -28.21 8.52
CA LEU A 37 -9.01 -27.97 9.91
C LEU A 37 -9.39 -26.50 10.17
N THR A 38 -8.56 -25.56 9.75
CA THR A 38 -8.70 -24.15 10.15
C THR A 38 -9.56 -23.33 9.22
N GLN A 39 -9.68 -23.78 7.98
CA GLN A 39 -10.29 -23.04 6.88
C GLN A 39 -10.97 -24.00 5.88
N PRO A 40 -11.98 -24.77 6.29
CA PRO A 40 -12.57 -25.79 5.43
C PRO A 40 -13.10 -25.18 4.12
N HIS A 41 -12.91 -25.89 3.00
CA HIS A 41 -13.37 -25.41 1.69
C HIS A 41 -14.91 -25.39 1.67
N PRO A 42 -15.55 -24.32 1.15
CA PRO A 42 -17.01 -24.19 1.15
C PRO A 42 -17.74 -25.35 0.45
N HIS A 43 -17.10 -25.97 -0.54
CA HIS A 43 -17.65 -27.08 -1.32
C HIS A 43 -17.20 -28.47 -0.85
N GLY A 44 -16.50 -28.56 0.29
CA GLY A 44 -16.00 -29.84 0.83
C GLY A 44 -14.79 -30.41 0.08
N GLU A 45 -14.20 -29.64 -0.83
CA GLU A 45 -13.01 -30.00 -1.60
C GLU A 45 -11.71 -29.67 -0.84
N HIS A 46 -10.57 -30.01 -1.44
CA HIS A 46 -9.26 -29.59 -0.96
C HIS A 46 -8.87 -28.26 -1.61
N TRP A 47 -8.33 -27.32 -0.82
CA TRP A 47 -7.65 -26.15 -1.37
C TRP A 47 -6.55 -26.55 -2.34
N ASP A 48 -6.45 -25.84 -3.46
CA ASP A 48 -5.35 -26.03 -4.39
C ASP A 48 -4.06 -25.37 -3.84
N LEU A 49 -2.95 -26.10 -3.93
CA LEU A 49 -1.62 -25.69 -3.49
C LEU A 49 -0.59 -25.71 -4.64
N ALA A 50 -1.04 -25.79 -5.90
CA ALA A 50 -0.17 -25.90 -7.08
C ALA A 50 0.88 -24.79 -7.16
N GLY A 51 0.50 -23.53 -6.96
CA GLY A 51 1.42 -22.39 -7.01
C GLY A 51 2.53 -22.48 -5.96
N LEU A 52 2.18 -22.89 -4.73
CA LEU A 52 3.15 -23.11 -3.66
C LEU A 52 4.07 -24.29 -3.97
N LYS A 53 3.51 -25.44 -4.39
CA LYS A 53 4.29 -26.63 -4.77
C LYS A 53 5.31 -26.30 -5.85
N LYS A 54 4.88 -25.58 -6.89
CA LYS A 54 5.75 -25.16 -7.99
C LYS A 54 6.87 -24.26 -7.48
N THR A 55 6.56 -23.24 -6.69
CA THR A 55 7.56 -22.29 -6.15
C THR A 55 8.62 -23.01 -5.29
N LEU A 56 8.22 -24.03 -4.52
CA LEU A 56 9.14 -24.85 -3.72
C LEU A 56 9.98 -25.84 -4.56
N GLN A 57 9.52 -26.22 -5.75
CA GLN A 57 10.26 -27.12 -6.64
C GLN A 57 11.26 -26.37 -7.52
N THR A 58 10.92 -25.15 -7.95
CA THR A 58 11.70 -24.38 -8.92
C THR A 58 12.57 -23.28 -8.29
N GLY A 59 12.30 -22.92 -7.03
CA GLY A 59 13.00 -21.85 -6.31
C GLY A 59 14.10 -22.33 -5.37
N PRO A 60 14.82 -21.40 -4.72
CA PRO A 60 15.85 -21.72 -3.72
C PRO A 60 15.26 -22.13 -2.36
N PHE A 61 13.95 -22.35 -2.28
CA PHE A 61 13.20 -22.60 -1.05
C PHE A 61 12.69 -24.04 -1.03
N ASN A 62 12.58 -24.62 0.16
CA ASN A 62 12.19 -26.02 0.32
C ASN A 62 11.31 -26.19 1.58
N GLU A 63 10.85 -27.41 1.82
CA GLU A 63 9.99 -27.74 2.97
C GLU A 63 10.67 -27.50 4.35
N SER A 64 12.00 -27.44 4.41
CA SER A 64 12.69 -27.01 5.63
C SER A 64 12.36 -25.55 5.96
N LEU A 65 12.24 -24.68 4.95
CA LEU A 65 11.78 -23.31 5.15
C LEU A 65 10.34 -23.29 5.67
N LEU A 66 9.42 -24.07 5.09
CA LEU A 66 8.04 -24.15 5.59
C LEU A 66 8.00 -24.58 7.07
N SER A 67 8.81 -25.55 7.45
CA SER A 67 8.91 -26.02 8.84
C SER A 67 9.47 -24.93 9.78
N ARG A 68 10.31 -24.02 9.28
CA ARG A 68 10.75 -22.83 10.02
C ARG A 68 9.65 -21.78 10.13
N ILE A 69 8.90 -21.53 9.06
CA ILE A 69 7.74 -20.60 9.06
C ILE A 69 6.67 -21.12 10.04
N ALA A 70 6.45 -22.44 10.10
CA ALA A 70 5.51 -23.06 11.04
C ALA A 70 5.90 -22.78 12.50
N ARG A 71 7.20 -22.93 12.83
CA ARG A 71 7.73 -22.54 14.14
C ARG A 71 7.54 -21.06 14.44
N LEU A 72 7.70 -20.18 13.44
CA LEU A 72 7.41 -18.76 13.59
C LEU A 72 5.92 -18.51 13.86
N ALA A 73 5.02 -19.20 13.17
CA ALA A 73 3.57 -19.08 13.37
C ALA A 73 3.13 -19.52 14.78
N LEU A 74 3.75 -20.57 15.33
CA LEU A 74 3.52 -21.06 16.70
C LEU A 74 3.82 -20.01 17.79
N GLU A 75 4.60 -18.98 17.49
CA GLU A 75 4.91 -17.92 18.45
C GLU A 75 3.74 -16.94 18.67
N LEU A 76 2.64 -17.04 17.90
CA LEU A 76 1.49 -16.12 17.95
C LEU A 76 0.98 -15.83 19.37
N PRO A 77 0.69 -16.83 20.24
CA PRO A 77 0.12 -16.57 21.56
C PRO A 77 1.09 -15.84 22.49
N VAL A 78 2.40 -15.98 22.25
CA VAL A 78 3.45 -15.40 23.08
C VAL A 78 3.82 -13.99 22.59
N VAL A 79 3.89 -13.79 21.28
CA VAL A 79 4.32 -12.53 20.64
C VAL A 79 3.18 -11.52 20.53
N LEU A 80 1.94 -12.00 20.39
CA LEU A 80 0.73 -11.19 20.32
C LEU A 80 -0.30 -11.66 21.37
N PRO A 81 0.02 -11.55 22.68
CA PRO A 81 -0.86 -12.04 23.76
C PRO A 81 -2.05 -11.11 24.02
N LYS A 82 -2.10 -9.94 23.38
CA LYS A 82 -3.10 -8.89 23.59
C LYS A 82 -3.74 -8.50 22.28
N MET A 83 -5.01 -8.11 22.36
CA MET A 83 -5.73 -7.56 21.23
C MET A 83 -5.12 -6.21 20.80
N PHE A 84 -5.16 -5.90 19.50
CA PHE A 84 -4.78 -4.60 18.96
C PHE A 84 -5.96 -3.90 18.26
N PRO A 85 -6.00 -2.56 18.21
CA PRO A 85 -7.13 -1.83 17.63
C PRO A 85 -7.24 -1.99 16.12
N LEU A 86 -8.48 -1.98 15.63
CA LEU A 86 -8.79 -1.75 14.21
C LEU A 86 -8.67 -0.26 13.87
N LEU A 87 -8.12 0.01 12.68
CA LEU A 87 -8.10 1.33 12.07
C LEU A 87 -9.37 1.49 11.22
N LEU A 88 -10.48 1.81 11.90
CA LEU A 88 -11.82 1.92 11.32
C LEU A 88 -12.05 3.20 10.55
N SER A 89 -12.94 3.15 9.56
CA SER A 89 -13.35 4.30 8.76
C SER A 89 -14.04 5.38 9.57
N GLY A 90 -13.76 6.62 9.21
CA GLY A 90 -14.19 7.84 9.89
C GLY A 90 -13.44 8.12 11.19
N ARG A 91 -12.27 7.50 11.42
CA ARG A 91 -11.51 7.65 12.67
C ARG A 91 -10.03 7.87 12.43
N ASN A 92 -9.46 8.75 13.23
CA ASN A 92 -8.01 8.92 13.36
C ASN A 92 -7.45 7.90 14.34
N GLY A 93 -6.34 7.25 14.01
CA GLY A 93 -5.70 6.28 14.91
C GLY A 93 -4.40 5.74 14.36
N SER A 94 -3.57 5.19 15.25
CA SER A 94 -2.30 4.57 14.89
C SER A 94 -2.13 3.23 15.60
N LEU A 95 -1.46 2.31 14.94
CA LEU A 95 -1.05 1.01 15.46
C LEU A 95 0.43 0.80 15.14
N THR A 96 1.25 0.56 16.15
CA THR A 96 2.66 0.23 15.98
C THR A 96 2.88 -1.24 16.33
N LEU A 97 3.50 -1.97 15.41
CA LEU A 97 3.87 -3.39 15.58
C LEU A 97 5.38 -3.54 15.35
N SER A 98 6.04 -4.37 16.15
CA SER A 98 7.41 -4.78 15.85
C SER A 98 7.45 -5.63 14.57
N GLN A 99 8.58 -5.63 13.85
CA GLN A 99 8.77 -6.52 12.70
C GLN A 99 8.55 -8.00 13.07
N LYS A 100 8.93 -8.39 14.30
CA LYS A 100 8.66 -9.74 14.82
C LYS A 100 7.16 -10.03 14.90
N GLN A 101 6.36 -9.14 15.49
CA GLN A 101 4.90 -9.29 15.53
C GLN A 101 4.31 -9.43 14.13
N ILE A 102 4.75 -8.59 13.19
CA ILE A 102 4.29 -8.65 11.79
C ILE A 102 4.67 -9.98 11.15
N SER A 103 5.91 -10.45 11.32
CA SER A 103 6.36 -11.74 10.77
C SER A 103 5.53 -12.92 11.28
N VAL A 104 5.10 -12.89 12.55
CA VAL A 104 4.23 -13.91 13.14
C VAL A 104 2.80 -13.82 12.59
N ILE A 105 2.26 -12.61 12.41
CA ILE A 105 0.95 -12.39 11.74
C ILE A 105 0.98 -12.97 10.33
N LEU A 106 1.98 -12.62 9.54
CA LEU A 106 2.09 -13.08 8.15
C LEU A 106 2.34 -14.59 8.07
N ALA A 107 3.09 -15.17 9.01
CA ALA A 107 3.28 -16.62 9.07
C ALA A 107 1.96 -17.35 9.34
N ASN A 108 1.11 -16.81 10.23
CA ASN A 108 -0.21 -17.38 10.46
C ASN A 108 -1.15 -17.20 9.26
N ALA A 109 -1.08 -16.06 8.57
CA ALA A 109 -1.81 -15.82 7.33
C ALA A 109 -1.40 -16.81 6.22
N PHE A 110 -0.10 -17.07 6.11
CA PHE A 110 0.47 -18.05 5.17
C PHE A 110 -0.12 -19.45 5.41
N PHE A 111 -0.22 -19.89 6.66
CA PHE A 111 -0.79 -21.19 7.00
C PHE A 111 -2.33 -21.22 7.08
N GLY A 112 -3.02 -20.11 6.83
CA GLY A 112 -4.48 -20.03 7.02
C GLY A 112 -4.90 -20.33 8.46
N THR A 113 -4.10 -19.93 9.45
CA THR A 113 -4.35 -20.17 10.88
C THR A 113 -4.86 -18.93 11.61
N LEU A 114 -4.95 -17.81 10.90
CA LEU A 114 -5.70 -16.65 11.36
C LEU A 114 -7.18 -17.01 11.44
N VAL A 115 -7.81 -16.59 12.52
CA VAL A 115 -9.27 -16.62 12.66
C VAL A 115 -9.88 -15.94 11.44
N HIS A 116 -10.95 -16.50 10.90
CA HIS A 116 -11.68 -15.86 9.81
C HIS A 116 -11.96 -14.41 10.18
N GLN A 117 -11.48 -13.45 9.39
CA GLN A 117 -11.72 -12.02 9.65
C GLN A 117 -13.22 -11.70 9.76
N GLN A 118 -14.07 -12.43 9.03
CA GLN A 118 -15.53 -12.32 9.15
C GLN A 118 -16.05 -12.77 10.53
N GLU A 119 -15.38 -13.72 11.19
CA GLU A 119 -15.67 -14.14 12.57
C GLU A 119 -15.05 -13.16 13.59
N LEU A 120 -13.84 -12.65 13.33
CA LEU A 120 -13.18 -11.63 14.16
C LEU A 120 -13.98 -10.34 14.28
N PHE A 121 -14.75 -9.98 13.24
CA PHE A 121 -15.44 -8.69 13.16
C PHE A 121 -16.97 -8.79 13.30
N GLY A 122 -17.50 -10.01 13.48
CA GLY A 122 -18.89 -10.31 13.82
C GLY A 122 -19.87 -10.28 12.65
N ARG A 123 -20.79 -11.26 12.60
CA ARG A 123 -21.93 -11.31 11.65
C ARG A 123 -22.99 -10.23 11.89
N SER A 124 -22.82 -9.37 12.89
CA SER A 124 -23.83 -8.37 13.25
C SER A 124 -23.76 -7.16 12.31
N ASN A 125 -24.45 -7.22 11.17
CA ASN A 125 -25.06 -6.07 10.49
C ASN A 125 -24.16 -4.85 10.21
N THR A 126 -22.83 -5.01 10.09
CA THR A 126 -21.94 -3.90 9.74
C THR A 126 -21.37 -4.15 8.35
N ASP A 127 -21.72 -3.32 7.37
CA ASP A 127 -21.17 -3.25 6.00
C ASP A 127 -19.66 -2.89 5.96
N ARG A 128 -18.90 -3.27 6.99
CA ARG A 128 -17.46 -3.00 7.10
C ARG A 128 -16.72 -3.81 6.06
N ARG A 129 -15.87 -3.13 5.31
CA ARG A 129 -15.00 -3.74 4.31
C ARG A 129 -13.57 -3.60 4.79
N ILE A 130 -13.05 -4.67 5.36
CA ILE A 130 -11.62 -4.80 5.69
C ILE A 130 -11.04 -5.80 4.67
N PRO A 131 -9.88 -5.53 4.06
CA PRO A 131 -9.24 -6.48 3.14
C PRO A 131 -9.03 -7.84 3.79
N HIS A 132 -8.83 -8.87 2.96
CA HIS A 132 -8.57 -10.21 3.47
C HIS A 132 -7.06 -10.54 3.46
N LEU A 133 -6.47 -10.69 4.65
CA LEU A 133 -5.08 -11.15 4.79
C LEU A 133 -5.04 -12.68 4.69
N ASP A 134 -5.09 -13.19 3.48
CA ASP A 134 -5.22 -14.61 3.20
C ASP A 134 -4.38 -15.05 1.99
N PHE A 135 -3.33 -15.82 2.25
CA PHE A 135 -2.38 -16.21 1.23
C PHE A 135 -2.86 -17.43 0.42
N ARG A 136 -3.95 -18.09 0.83
CA ARG A 136 -4.48 -19.27 0.13
C ARG A 136 -4.79 -19.00 -1.33
N ILE A 137 -5.23 -17.78 -1.63
CA ILE A 137 -5.53 -17.34 -2.99
C ILE A 137 -4.28 -17.41 -3.87
N LEU A 138 -3.11 -17.00 -3.36
CA LEU A 138 -1.82 -17.08 -4.07
C LEU A 138 -1.39 -18.50 -4.43
N TYR A 139 -1.93 -19.53 -3.77
CA TYR A 139 -1.55 -20.92 -4.02
C TYR A 139 -2.32 -21.56 -5.16
N GLN A 140 -3.44 -20.96 -5.59
CA GLN A 140 -4.37 -21.55 -6.55
C GLN A 140 -3.82 -21.53 -7.98
N ASP A 141 -3.97 -22.62 -8.72
CA ASP A 141 -3.53 -22.77 -10.11
C ASP A 141 -4.26 -21.80 -11.06
N TRP A 142 -5.53 -21.50 -10.82
CA TRP A 142 -6.32 -20.64 -11.71
C TRP A 142 -5.84 -19.18 -11.77
N ILE A 143 -5.07 -18.71 -10.78
CA ILE A 143 -4.40 -17.39 -10.84
C ILE A 143 -2.90 -17.47 -11.13
N HIS A 144 -2.38 -18.68 -11.32
CA HIS A 144 -0.95 -18.89 -11.48
C HIS A 144 -0.41 -18.12 -12.71
N SER A 145 0.69 -17.39 -12.49
CA SER A 145 1.35 -16.55 -13.47
C SER A 145 2.79 -16.26 -13.04
N GLY A 146 3.62 -15.74 -13.94
CA GLY A 146 4.98 -15.29 -13.57
C GLY A 146 4.98 -14.23 -12.46
N ALA A 147 3.93 -13.40 -12.40
CA ALA A 147 3.77 -12.41 -11.34
C ALA A 147 3.45 -13.07 -10.00
N THR A 148 2.52 -14.03 -9.93
CA THR A 148 2.20 -14.73 -8.67
C THR A 148 3.35 -15.61 -8.18
N ASP A 149 4.14 -16.21 -9.09
CA ASP A 149 5.40 -16.88 -8.77
C ASP A 149 6.41 -15.91 -8.11
N ALA A 150 6.56 -14.70 -8.67
CA ALA A 150 7.42 -13.67 -8.11
C ALA A 150 6.95 -13.20 -6.73
N LYS A 151 5.64 -13.09 -6.50
CA LYS A 151 5.05 -12.77 -5.19
C LYS A 151 5.38 -13.82 -4.14
N LEU A 152 5.09 -15.09 -4.43
CA LEU A 152 5.38 -16.20 -3.52
C LEU A 152 6.88 -16.27 -3.21
N THR A 153 7.73 -16.08 -4.21
CA THR A 153 9.19 -16.04 -4.05
C THR A 153 9.62 -14.91 -3.11
N GLY A 154 9.10 -13.70 -3.29
CA GLY A 154 9.39 -12.55 -2.43
C GLY A 154 8.92 -12.74 -0.98
N LEU A 155 7.75 -13.33 -0.78
CA LEU A 155 7.20 -13.63 0.56
C LEU A 155 8.03 -14.70 1.28
N LEU A 156 8.40 -15.78 0.60
CA LEU A 156 9.29 -16.81 1.14
C LEU A 156 10.68 -16.24 1.46
N HIS A 157 11.19 -15.32 0.63
CA HIS A 157 12.43 -14.60 0.90
C HIS A 157 12.34 -13.79 2.20
N TYR A 158 11.26 -13.03 2.38
CA TYR A 158 11.00 -12.26 3.60
C TYR A 158 11.03 -13.15 4.85
N PHE A 159 10.29 -14.27 4.86
CA PHE A 159 10.30 -15.16 6.01
C PHE A 159 11.69 -15.71 6.31
N ARG A 160 12.43 -16.16 5.28
CA ARG A 160 13.80 -16.63 5.45
C ARG A 160 14.68 -15.55 6.11
N THR A 161 14.63 -14.32 5.58
CA THR A 161 15.42 -13.19 6.09
C THR A 161 15.06 -12.85 7.53
N MET A 162 13.78 -12.82 7.89
CA MET A 162 13.33 -12.56 9.27
C MET A 162 13.82 -13.63 10.26
N MET A 163 13.90 -14.88 9.83
CA MET A 163 14.35 -15.98 10.69
C MET A 163 15.87 -16.12 10.75
N ASP A 164 16.61 -15.62 9.75
CA ASP A 164 18.07 -15.61 9.73
C ASP A 164 18.65 -14.40 10.48
N ARG A 165 17.83 -13.39 10.80
CA ARG A 165 18.21 -12.16 11.54
C ARG A 165 17.42 -11.96 12.85
N PRO A 166 17.47 -12.91 13.81
CA PRO A 166 16.75 -12.76 15.07
C PRO A 166 17.33 -11.58 15.88
N GLY A 167 16.49 -10.58 16.21
CA GLY A 167 16.88 -9.44 17.06
C GLY A 167 17.13 -8.12 16.34
N ALA A 168 16.99 -8.05 15.02
CA ALA A 168 16.91 -6.78 14.28
C ALA A 168 15.50 -6.18 14.50
N GLY A 169 15.27 -5.56 15.66
CA GLY A 169 13.94 -5.13 16.08
C GLY A 169 13.62 -3.68 15.71
N SER A 170 13.24 -3.41 14.46
CA SER A 170 12.52 -2.17 14.13
C SER A 170 11.02 -2.34 14.42
N SER A 171 10.27 -1.24 14.36
CA SER A 171 8.81 -1.24 14.41
C SER A 171 8.23 -0.52 13.20
N VAL A 172 7.05 -0.97 12.78
CA VAL A 172 6.27 -0.37 11.72
C VAL A 172 5.02 0.24 12.32
N THR A 173 4.76 1.51 12.00
CA THR A 173 3.58 2.26 12.46
C THR A 173 2.63 2.48 11.31
N PHE A 174 1.40 2.01 11.49
CA PHE A 174 0.28 2.19 10.59
C PHE A 174 -0.60 3.29 11.15
N THR A 175 -0.89 4.34 10.40
CA THR A 175 -1.72 5.47 10.85
C THR A 175 -2.83 5.71 9.85
N ARG A 176 -4.08 5.64 10.31
CA ARG A 176 -5.23 6.12 9.54
C ARG A 176 -5.48 7.58 9.89
N ARG A 177 -5.56 8.41 8.86
CA ARG A 177 -5.99 9.81 8.95
C ARG A 177 -7.35 9.94 8.30
N CYS A 178 -8.22 10.69 8.94
CA CYS A 178 -9.53 11.14 8.48
C CYS A 178 -9.57 12.65 8.72
N ILE A 179 -9.74 13.42 7.66
CA ILE A 179 -9.80 14.89 7.70
C ILE A 179 -11.26 15.33 7.78
N ASP A 180 -11.59 16.19 8.73
CA ASP A 180 -12.93 16.75 8.86
C ASP A 180 -13.20 17.79 7.76
N ALA A 181 -14.47 17.97 7.39
CA ALA A 181 -14.85 18.83 6.26
C ALA A 181 -14.36 20.29 6.40
N ASN A 182 -14.22 20.78 7.63
CA ASN A 182 -13.74 22.13 7.96
C ASN A 182 -12.20 22.26 7.98
N GLU A 183 -11.46 21.15 7.90
CA GLU A 183 -9.99 21.14 7.82
C GLU A 183 -9.49 21.24 6.37
N PHE A 184 -10.35 21.07 5.37
CA PHE A 184 -9.99 21.28 3.97
C PHE A 184 -9.82 22.77 3.64
N PRO A 185 -8.83 23.14 2.82
CA PRO A 185 -8.70 24.50 2.31
C PRO A 185 -9.94 24.94 1.55
N SER A 186 -10.30 26.22 1.63
CA SER A 186 -11.20 26.82 0.65
C SER A 186 -10.44 26.97 -0.66
N TRP A 187 -10.43 25.91 -1.48
CA TRP A 187 -9.55 25.79 -2.65
C TRP A 187 -9.56 27.02 -3.55
N ALA A 188 -10.74 27.46 -4.00
CA ALA A 188 -10.90 28.62 -4.88
C ALA A 188 -10.40 29.95 -4.29
N HIS A 189 -10.29 30.07 -2.96
CA HIS A 189 -9.83 31.28 -2.28
C HIS A 189 -8.42 31.15 -1.70
N SER A 190 -7.76 30.00 -1.88
CA SER A 190 -6.44 29.74 -1.31
C SER A 190 -5.39 30.65 -1.93
N GLN A 191 -4.69 31.42 -1.08
CA GLN A 191 -3.59 32.31 -1.47
C GLN A 191 -2.22 31.64 -1.35
N ALA A 192 -2.18 30.32 -1.12
CA ALA A 192 -0.91 29.59 -1.06
C ALA A 192 -0.18 29.67 -2.40
N ALA A 193 1.14 29.88 -2.34
CA ALA A 193 2.00 29.85 -3.52
C ALA A 193 2.17 28.42 -4.05
N ILE A 194 2.42 28.27 -5.34
CA ILE A 194 2.70 26.97 -5.96
C ILE A 194 4.07 26.44 -5.49
N SER A 195 4.09 25.24 -4.92
CA SER A 195 5.29 24.54 -4.48
C SER A 195 6.18 24.11 -5.65
N SER A 196 7.47 23.94 -5.37
CA SER A 196 8.43 23.52 -6.39
C SER A 196 8.23 22.06 -6.77
N VAL A 197 8.46 21.77 -8.05
CA VAL A 197 8.40 20.41 -8.60
C VAL A 197 9.74 20.04 -9.23
N THR A 198 10.29 18.90 -8.84
CA THR A 198 11.37 18.23 -9.58
C THR A 198 10.77 17.02 -10.29
N ALA A 199 10.78 17.01 -11.63
CA ALA A 199 10.31 15.87 -12.41
C ALA A 199 11.46 14.97 -12.87
N PHE A 200 11.21 13.66 -12.89
CA PHE A 200 12.15 12.64 -13.31
C PHE A 200 11.50 11.72 -14.34
N THR A 201 12.06 11.66 -15.56
CA THR A 201 11.65 10.67 -16.56
C THR A 201 11.84 9.24 -16.03
N ASN A 202 13.02 8.98 -15.46
CA ASN A 202 13.45 7.66 -15.05
C ASN A 202 13.54 7.53 -13.52
N GLY A 203 13.53 6.30 -13.04
CA GLY A 203 13.58 5.98 -11.62
C GLY A 203 12.22 5.57 -11.08
N LYS A 204 12.18 5.33 -9.77
CA LYS A 204 11.01 4.82 -9.07
C LYS A 204 10.87 5.47 -7.70
N ILE A 205 9.64 5.56 -7.22
CA ILE A 205 9.30 6.20 -5.95
C ILE A 205 10.01 5.51 -4.78
N GLU A 206 10.03 4.18 -4.76
CA GLU A 206 10.67 3.40 -3.68
C GLU A 206 12.20 3.46 -3.71
N ASP A 207 12.79 3.91 -4.82
CA ASP A 207 14.24 4.09 -4.98
C ASP A 207 14.68 5.53 -4.64
N ASP A 208 13.76 6.45 -4.30
CA ASP A 208 14.10 7.81 -3.88
C ASP A 208 14.81 7.80 -2.51
N LYS A 209 16.08 8.20 -2.54
CA LYS A 209 17.00 8.23 -1.40
C LYS A 209 16.88 9.52 -0.57
N THR A 210 16.06 10.46 -1.00
CA THR A 210 15.76 11.67 -0.24
C THR A 210 14.86 11.32 0.95
N ASP A 211 15.03 12.01 2.08
CA ASP A 211 14.04 11.99 3.16
C ASP A 211 12.74 12.60 2.60
N CYS A 212 11.77 11.77 2.22
CA CYS A 212 10.53 12.15 1.54
C CYS A 212 9.38 11.22 1.96
N LEU A 213 8.14 11.71 1.83
CA LEU A 213 6.95 10.87 1.90
C LEU A 213 6.71 10.23 0.55
N LYS A 214 6.63 8.90 0.49
CA LYS A 214 6.47 8.15 -0.76
C LYS A 214 5.01 7.79 -0.98
N VAL A 215 4.47 8.08 -2.16
CA VAL A 215 3.06 7.77 -2.46
C VAL A 215 2.90 6.32 -2.91
N ASP A 216 1.96 5.63 -2.29
CA ASP A 216 1.39 4.37 -2.72
C ASP A 216 0.09 4.65 -3.49
N PHE A 217 0.04 4.24 -4.76
CA PHE A 217 -1.09 4.44 -5.66
C PHE A 217 -2.18 3.41 -5.35
N ALA A 218 -2.75 3.56 -4.16
CA ALA A 218 -3.51 2.52 -3.51
C ALA A 218 -4.87 2.26 -4.14
N ASN A 219 -5.41 1.08 -3.88
CA ASN A 219 -6.84 0.85 -3.86
C ASN A 219 -7.43 1.39 -2.54
N LYS A 220 -8.72 1.77 -2.53
CA LYS A 220 -9.41 2.15 -1.29
C LYS A 220 -9.37 1.04 -0.23
N SER A 221 -9.34 -0.21 -0.69
CA SER A 221 -9.05 -1.41 0.10
C SER A 221 -7.54 -1.64 0.02
N ILE A 222 -6.80 -1.18 1.04
CA ILE A 222 -5.34 -1.14 1.02
C ILE A 222 -4.72 -2.50 0.67
N GLY A 223 -3.70 -2.47 -0.20
CA GLY A 223 -3.05 -3.64 -0.77
C GLY A 223 -3.70 -4.18 -2.04
N GLY A 224 -4.89 -3.70 -2.41
CA GLY A 224 -5.53 -4.02 -3.69
C GLY A 224 -5.57 -5.52 -3.98
N GLY A 225 -5.04 -5.91 -5.14
CA GLY A 225 -4.96 -7.31 -5.58
C GLY A 225 -3.68 -8.04 -5.17
N VAL A 226 -3.00 -7.63 -4.09
CA VAL A 226 -1.65 -8.15 -3.75
C VAL A 226 -1.63 -9.64 -3.49
N LEU A 227 -2.68 -10.20 -2.88
CA LEU A 227 -2.82 -11.65 -2.66
C LEU A 227 -3.56 -12.36 -3.82
N GLU A 228 -3.78 -11.66 -4.93
CA GLU A 228 -4.45 -12.15 -6.14
C GLU A 228 -3.55 -11.95 -7.38
N GLN A 229 -4.12 -11.57 -8.53
CA GLN A 229 -3.39 -11.30 -9.77
C GLN A 229 -2.81 -9.88 -9.90
N GLY A 230 -3.18 -8.95 -9.01
CA GLY A 230 -2.72 -7.55 -9.08
C GLY A 230 -1.20 -7.45 -9.01
N ALA A 231 -0.56 -6.74 -9.93
CA ALA A 231 0.90 -6.64 -9.99
C ALA A 231 1.32 -5.26 -10.51
N VAL A 232 0.59 -4.22 -10.13
CA VAL A 232 0.92 -2.83 -10.46
C VAL A 232 1.65 -2.19 -9.27
N GLN A 233 1.72 -0.86 -9.20
CA GLN A 233 2.59 -0.17 -8.25
C GLN A 233 2.32 -0.57 -6.78
N GLU A 234 1.07 -0.56 -6.30
CA GLU A 234 0.70 -0.94 -4.93
C GLU A 234 1.10 -2.39 -4.62
N GLU A 235 0.69 -3.36 -5.45
CA GLU A 235 0.96 -4.77 -5.14
C GLU A 235 2.46 -5.11 -5.20
N ILE A 236 3.20 -4.50 -6.13
CA ILE A 236 4.65 -4.67 -6.17
C ILE A 236 5.28 -4.11 -4.90
N LEU A 237 4.84 -2.92 -4.46
CA LEU A 237 5.33 -2.28 -3.25
C LEU A 237 5.13 -3.18 -2.02
N PHE A 238 3.93 -3.74 -1.85
CA PHE A 238 3.60 -4.63 -0.74
C PHE A 238 4.35 -5.97 -0.78
N ILE A 239 4.92 -6.37 -1.91
CA ILE A 239 5.72 -7.59 -2.04
C ILE A 239 7.21 -7.34 -1.77
N ILE A 240 7.71 -6.15 -2.12
CA ILE A 240 9.09 -5.77 -1.78
C ILE A 240 9.21 -5.21 -0.36
N TYR A 241 8.12 -4.71 0.23
CA TYR A 241 7.95 -4.36 1.66
C TYR A 241 6.83 -5.22 2.32
N PRO A 242 7.03 -6.54 2.52
CA PRO A 242 5.97 -7.44 3.01
C PRO A 242 5.36 -7.06 4.35
N GLU A 243 6.04 -6.27 5.16
CA GLU A 243 5.50 -5.79 6.44
C GLU A 243 4.23 -4.95 6.26
N MET A 244 4.07 -4.28 5.11
CA MET A 244 2.88 -3.51 4.76
C MET A 244 1.62 -4.39 4.66
N LEU A 245 1.77 -5.69 4.35
CA LEU A 245 0.65 -6.65 4.25
C LEU A 245 -0.11 -6.81 5.58
N ALA A 246 0.52 -6.51 6.72
CA ALA A 246 -0.19 -6.53 8.00
C ALA A 246 -1.40 -5.58 8.02
N SER A 247 -1.36 -4.49 7.24
CA SER A 247 -2.47 -3.53 7.14
C SER A 247 -3.79 -4.14 6.66
N LEU A 248 -3.74 -5.19 5.81
CA LEU A 248 -4.93 -5.92 5.34
C LEU A 248 -5.71 -6.53 6.50
N LEU A 249 -5.07 -6.77 7.65
CA LEU A 249 -5.73 -7.37 8.80
C LEU A 249 -6.63 -6.41 9.57
N PHE A 250 -6.31 -5.11 9.58
CA PHE A 250 -6.90 -4.15 10.52
C PHE A 250 -7.29 -2.79 9.96
N CYS A 251 -6.96 -2.48 8.70
CA CYS A 251 -7.38 -1.25 8.04
C CYS A 251 -8.70 -1.45 7.28
N GLU A 252 -9.76 -0.74 7.67
CA GLU A 252 -11.00 -0.69 6.88
C GLU A 252 -10.80 0.09 5.56
N GLU A 253 -11.62 -0.14 4.54
CA GLU A 253 -11.62 0.64 3.30
C GLU A 253 -11.62 2.14 3.58
N MET A 254 -10.78 2.90 2.87
CA MET A 254 -10.69 4.35 2.97
C MET A 254 -11.92 5.04 2.36
N LYS A 255 -12.45 6.05 3.05
CA LYS A 255 -13.37 7.05 2.49
C LYS A 255 -12.59 8.14 1.75
N ASP A 256 -13.31 8.99 1.02
CA ASP A 256 -12.73 10.07 0.22
C ASP A 256 -11.90 11.08 1.02
N ASN A 257 -12.17 11.24 2.32
CA ASN A 257 -11.44 12.14 3.22
C ASN A 257 -10.40 11.42 4.09
N GLU A 258 -9.95 10.22 3.69
CA GLU A 258 -9.04 9.39 4.48
C GLU A 258 -7.77 8.99 3.71
N ALA A 259 -6.69 8.78 4.44
CA ALA A 259 -5.43 8.20 3.93
C ALA A 259 -4.80 7.30 4.98
N VAL A 260 -3.97 6.34 4.54
CA VAL A 260 -3.24 5.44 5.45
C VAL A 260 -1.74 5.62 5.28
N PHE A 261 -1.04 5.88 6.38
CA PHE A 261 0.40 6.05 6.41
C PHE A 261 1.06 4.81 6.99
N ILE A 262 2.17 4.37 6.40
CA ILE A 262 2.97 3.24 6.88
C ILE A 262 4.42 3.68 7.01
N ALA A 263 4.89 3.77 8.25
CA ALA A 263 6.21 4.26 8.60
C ALA A 263 7.08 3.16 9.22
N GLY A 264 8.33 3.03 8.81
CA GLY A 264 9.29 2.08 9.39
C GLY A 264 9.47 0.76 8.65
N ALA A 265 8.74 0.54 7.55
CA ALA A 265 8.81 -0.70 6.78
C ALA A 265 10.17 -0.90 6.09
N GLU A 266 10.67 -2.13 6.10
CA GLU A 266 11.91 -2.56 5.44
C GLU A 266 11.67 -3.17 4.06
N ARG A 267 12.56 -2.86 3.11
CA ARG A 267 12.58 -3.52 1.81
C ARG A 267 13.37 -4.82 1.87
N PHE A 268 12.73 -5.92 1.50
CA PHE A 268 13.34 -7.26 1.51
C PHE A 268 13.72 -7.76 0.12
N SER A 269 13.08 -7.25 -0.94
CA SER A 269 13.24 -7.81 -2.29
C SER A 269 13.60 -6.77 -3.35
N SER A 270 14.44 -7.22 -4.28
CA SER A 270 14.71 -6.58 -5.56
C SER A 270 13.77 -7.13 -6.62
N TYR A 271 13.42 -6.32 -7.61
CA TYR A 271 12.52 -6.74 -8.67
C TYR A 271 12.80 -6.06 -10.01
N SER A 272 12.22 -6.59 -11.08
CA SER A 272 12.14 -5.96 -12.39
C SER A 272 10.75 -6.16 -13.01
N GLY A 273 10.49 -5.41 -14.09
CA GLY A 273 9.21 -5.45 -14.79
C GLY A 273 8.06 -4.83 -13.99
N TYR A 274 6.87 -4.91 -14.58
CA TYR A 274 5.63 -4.33 -14.09
C TYR A 274 4.43 -5.11 -14.65
N SER A 275 3.34 -5.22 -13.89
CA SER A 275 2.16 -6.02 -14.26
C SER A 275 2.57 -7.45 -14.64
N LYS A 276 2.16 -7.93 -15.82
CA LYS A 276 2.47 -9.28 -16.33
C LYS A 276 3.96 -9.60 -16.44
N SER A 277 4.82 -8.57 -16.51
CA SER A 277 6.28 -8.75 -16.59
C SER A 277 6.99 -8.69 -15.23
N PHE A 278 6.24 -8.52 -14.12
CA PHE A 278 6.79 -8.48 -12.77
C PHE A 278 7.59 -9.75 -12.45
N LYS A 279 8.84 -9.56 -12.02
CA LYS A 279 9.76 -10.62 -11.64
C LYS A 279 10.51 -10.24 -10.37
N TRP A 280 10.58 -11.19 -9.45
CA TRP A 280 11.51 -11.12 -8.33
C TRP A 280 12.94 -11.39 -8.84
N THR A 281 13.90 -10.54 -8.48
CA THR A 281 15.28 -10.62 -9.01
C THR A 281 16.33 -10.91 -7.95
N GLY A 282 15.99 -10.87 -6.67
CA GLY A 282 16.94 -11.11 -5.59
C GLY A 282 16.48 -10.54 -4.26
N GLY A 283 17.23 -10.84 -3.20
CA GLY A 283 17.09 -10.13 -1.94
C GLY A 283 17.52 -8.67 -2.08
N PHE A 284 17.06 -7.82 -1.16
CA PHE A 284 17.48 -6.44 -1.07
C PHE A 284 18.12 -6.18 0.30
N ASN A 285 19.26 -5.49 0.30
CA ASN A 285 19.90 -5.04 1.54
C ASN A 285 19.49 -3.59 1.80
N ASP A 286 18.48 -3.40 2.63
CA ASP A 286 17.95 -2.08 2.93
C ASP A 286 18.91 -1.27 3.82
N THR A 287 19.58 -0.32 3.19
CA THR A 287 20.54 0.61 3.83
C THR A 287 19.90 1.94 4.24
N THR A 288 18.57 2.06 4.19
CA THR A 288 17.85 3.23 4.66
C THR A 288 18.20 3.50 6.12
N ARG A 289 18.49 4.76 6.44
CA ARG A 289 18.90 5.16 7.78
C ARG A 289 17.78 4.91 8.78
N CYS A 290 18.12 4.55 10.00
CA CYS A 290 17.18 4.52 11.12
C CYS A 290 17.23 5.83 11.93
N ASP A 291 16.15 6.13 12.64
CA ASP A 291 16.12 7.16 13.68
C ASP A 291 16.78 6.67 14.98
N SER A 292 16.78 7.52 16.01
CA SER A 292 17.36 7.21 17.33
C SER A 292 16.66 6.07 18.08
N ARG A 293 15.45 5.66 17.65
CA ARG A 293 14.69 4.53 18.20
C ARG A 293 14.89 3.26 17.37
N GLY A 294 15.71 3.31 16.32
CA GLY A 294 15.92 2.20 15.40
C GLY A 294 14.84 2.05 14.33
N ILE A 295 13.89 3.00 14.22
CA ILE A 295 12.84 2.96 13.19
C ILE A 295 13.44 3.41 11.86
N ARG A 296 13.30 2.58 10.84
CA ARG A 296 13.77 2.89 9.48
C ARG A 296 13.05 4.14 8.94
N LYS A 297 13.79 5.09 8.37
CA LYS A 297 13.26 6.34 7.80
C LYS A 297 12.59 6.13 6.43
N THR A 298 11.64 5.22 6.41
CA THR A 298 10.78 4.94 5.26
C THR A 298 9.36 5.32 5.67
N GLU A 299 8.70 6.15 4.89
CA GLU A 299 7.29 6.50 5.09
C GLU A 299 6.54 6.45 3.76
N PHE A 300 5.47 5.66 3.73
CA PHE A 300 4.53 5.59 2.62
C PHE A 300 3.20 6.21 3.01
N VAL A 301 2.50 6.78 2.03
CA VAL A 301 1.08 7.15 2.14
C VAL A 301 0.27 6.46 1.06
N ALA A 302 -0.66 5.62 1.48
CA ALA A 302 -1.68 5.00 0.64
C ALA A 302 -2.84 5.98 0.46
N MET A 303 -3.07 6.36 -0.80
CA MET A 303 -4.19 7.21 -1.20
C MET A 303 -4.80 6.68 -2.51
N ASP A 304 -6.11 6.47 -2.52
CA ASP A 304 -6.82 5.85 -3.64
C ASP A 304 -7.38 6.87 -4.62
N ALA A 305 -7.07 6.73 -5.90
CA ALA A 305 -7.66 7.53 -6.97
C ALA A 305 -9.06 7.01 -7.37
N LEU A 306 -9.87 7.85 -8.01
CA LEU A 306 -11.10 7.38 -8.67
C LEU A 306 -10.74 6.53 -9.88
N HIS A 307 -11.51 5.46 -10.10
CA HIS A 307 -11.43 4.66 -11.32
C HIS A 307 -12.43 5.18 -12.36
N PHE A 308 -11.90 5.78 -13.44
CA PHE A 308 -12.70 6.24 -14.56
C PHE A 308 -12.83 5.12 -15.58
N ARG A 309 -14.05 4.57 -15.74
CA ARG A 309 -14.31 3.51 -16.71
C ARG A 309 -14.07 4.00 -18.13
N ARG A 310 -13.57 3.11 -19.00
CA ARG A 310 -13.42 3.40 -20.44
C ARG A 310 -14.75 3.90 -21.04
N GLY A 311 -14.70 5.02 -21.77
CA GLY A 311 -15.88 5.70 -22.32
C GLY A 311 -16.55 6.71 -21.38
N LYS A 312 -16.07 6.85 -20.13
CA LYS A 312 -16.44 7.92 -19.19
C LYS A 312 -15.20 8.64 -18.65
N ALA A 313 -14.14 8.69 -19.45
CA ALA A 313 -12.89 9.32 -19.06
C ALA A 313 -13.08 10.82 -18.79
N ASP A 314 -13.98 11.47 -19.52
CA ASP A 314 -14.21 12.93 -19.41
C ASP A 314 -14.81 13.33 -18.06
N ALA A 315 -15.45 12.38 -17.35
CA ALA A 315 -15.99 12.63 -16.02
C ALA A 315 -14.91 13.08 -15.03
N GLN A 316 -13.63 12.75 -15.25
CA GLN A 316 -12.55 13.18 -14.37
C GLN A 316 -12.33 14.70 -14.34
N PHE A 317 -12.80 15.42 -15.35
CA PHE A 317 -12.74 16.88 -15.44
C PHE A 317 -13.97 17.56 -14.80
N GLU A 318 -14.95 16.79 -14.33
CA GLU A 318 -16.07 17.34 -13.57
C GLU A 318 -15.58 17.88 -12.22
N GLU A 319 -16.12 19.03 -11.81
CA GLU A 319 -15.75 19.72 -10.56
C GLU A 319 -15.74 18.79 -9.34
N ALA A 320 -16.78 17.96 -9.20
CA ALA A 320 -16.89 17.02 -8.09
C ALA A 320 -15.73 16.00 -8.05
N ASN A 321 -15.28 15.54 -9.22
CA ASN A 321 -14.21 14.56 -9.32
C ASN A 321 -12.84 15.21 -9.14
N ILE A 322 -12.61 16.41 -9.69
CA ILE A 322 -11.39 17.20 -9.42
C ILE A 322 -11.28 17.48 -7.91
N LEU A 323 -12.36 17.95 -7.28
CA LEU A 323 -12.40 18.26 -5.85
C LEU A 323 -12.14 17.02 -4.99
N ARG A 324 -12.74 15.87 -5.35
CA ARG A 324 -12.52 14.61 -4.64
C ARG A 324 -11.05 14.21 -4.66
N GLU A 325 -10.42 14.20 -5.84
CA GLU A 325 -9.03 13.80 -6.00
C GLU A 325 -8.06 14.77 -5.31
N LEU A 326 -8.36 16.08 -5.38
CA LEU A 326 -7.61 17.12 -4.68
C LEU A 326 -7.68 16.96 -3.17
N ASN A 327 -8.88 16.73 -2.61
CA ASN A 327 -9.07 16.47 -1.19
C ASN A 327 -8.36 15.19 -0.74
N LYS A 328 -8.42 14.11 -1.53
CA LYS A 328 -7.73 12.86 -1.25
C LYS A 328 -6.20 13.05 -1.21
N ALA A 329 -5.64 13.72 -2.21
CA ALA A 329 -4.21 14.02 -2.24
C ALA A 329 -3.80 14.91 -1.05
N TYR A 330 -4.61 15.93 -0.73
CA TYR A 330 -4.37 16.76 0.44
C TYR A 330 -4.39 15.96 1.75
N CYS A 331 -5.32 15.00 1.90
CA CYS A 331 -5.34 14.08 3.05
C CYS A 331 -4.03 13.32 3.21
N GLY A 332 -3.43 12.91 2.10
CA GLY A 332 -2.14 12.22 2.11
C GLY A 332 -0.94 13.13 2.34
N PHE A 333 -1.03 14.42 2.00
CA PHE A 333 0.13 15.33 2.00
C PHE A 333 0.20 16.23 3.22
N VAL A 334 -0.92 16.63 3.80
CA VAL A 334 -0.94 17.57 4.93
C VAL A 334 -0.27 16.98 6.17
N PHE A 335 0.66 17.74 6.75
CA PHE A 335 1.36 17.38 7.97
C PHE A 335 0.47 17.54 9.21
N SER A 336 -0.46 16.61 9.39
CA SER A 336 -1.30 16.53 10.60
C SER A 336 -1.39 15.12 11.17
N HIS A 337 -0.75 14.14 10.55
CA HIS A 337 -0.70 12.77 11.06
C HIS A 337 0.41 12.62 12.09
N LYS A 338 0.23 11.71 13.05
CA LYS A 338 1.23 11.36 14.07
C LYS A 338 2.36 10.52 13.46
N SER A 339 3.03 11.02 12.42
CA SER A 339 4.25 10.39 11.88
C SER A 339 5.23 10.16 13.03
N PRO A 340 5.90 8.99 13.11
CA PRO A 340 6.96 8.80 14.07
C PRO A 340 8.17 9.70 13.77
N PHE A 341 8.33 10.22 12.55
CA PHE A 341 9.50 11.03 12.18
C PHE A 341 9.36 12.49 12.60
N ASP A 342 10.50 13.20 12.69
CA ASP A 342 10.55 14.61 13.06
C ASP A 342 9.74 15.47 12.07
N GLN A 343 8.62 15.99 12.58
CA GLN A 343 7.62 16.73 11.82
C GLN A 343 8.00 18.20 11.59
N SER A 344 9.10 18.68 12.18
CA SER A 344 9.60 20.04 11.95
C SER A 344 10.17 20.23 10.54
N LYS A 345 10.44 19.13 9.82
CA LYS A 345 10.94 19.15 8.45
C LYS A 345 9.78 18.88 7.49
N GLN A 346 9.40 19.88 6.72
CA GLN A 346 8.50 19.73 5.59
C GLN A 346 9.23 18.96 4.47
N VAL A 347 9.26 17.64 4.58
CA VAL A 347 9.88 16.77 3.58
C VAL A 347 9.04 16.77 2.29
N PRO A 348 9.68 16.67 1.10
CA PRO A 348 8.95 16.61 -0.16
C PRO A 348 8.08 15.35 -0.26
N VAL A 349 7.13 15.37 -1.19
CA VAL A 349 6.33 14.21 -1.60
C VAL A 349 6.96 13.58 -2.83
N SER A 350 7.34 12.31 -2.76
CA SER A 350 7.78 11.49 -3.89
C SER A 350 6.59 10.74 -4.48
N THR A 351 6.17 11.12 -5.68
CA THR A 351 4.96 10.61 -6.35
C THR A 351 5.17 10.45 -7.86
N GLY A 352 4.10 10.23 -8.62
CA GLY A 352 4.10 10.13 -10.08
C GLY A 352 2.66 10.08 -10.62
N ASN A 353 2.46 9.27 -11.66
CA ASN A 353 1.19 9.11 -12.40
C ASN A 353 0.08 8.38 -11.59
N TRP A 354 -0.28 8.92 -10.43
CA TRP A 354 -1.30 8.40 -9.52
C TRP A 354 -2.65 8.27 -10.20
N GLY A 355 -3.22 7.05 -10.20
CA GLY A 355 -4.51 6.76 -10.81
C GLY A 355 -4.54 6.75 -12.35
N CYS A 356 -3.40 6.90 -13.03
CA CYS A 356 -3.39 7.09 -14.49
C CYS A 356 -3.28 5.78 -15.29
N GLY A 357 -2.76 4.71 -14.67
CA GLY A 357 -2.64 3.40 -15.29
C GLY A 357 -3.95 2.62 -15.28
N ALA A 358 -4.08 1.65 -14.37
CA ALA A 358 -5.26 0.79 -14.27
C ALA A 358 -6.58 1.55 -14.05
N PHE A 359 -6.52 2.78 -13.51
CA PHE A 359 -7.68 3.61 -13.17
C PHE A 359 -8.04 4.65 -14.24
N ASN A 360 -7.28 4.70 -15.34
CA ASN A 360 -7.51 5.54 -16.53
C ASN A 360 -7.62 7.06 -16.28
N GLY A 361 -6.99 7.57 -15.22
CA GLY A 361 -6.82 9.01 -15.02
C GLY A 361 -5.87 9.65 -16.05
N ASP A 362 -6.07 10.93 -16.29
CA ASP A 362 -5.22 11.78 -17.10
C ASP A 362 -3.99 12.21 -16.30
N ALA A 363 -2.80 11.98 -16.86
CA ALA A 363 -1.53 12.20 -16.16
C ALA A 363 -1.25 13.69 -15.90
N GLU A 364 -1.61 14.57 -16.82
CA GLU A 364 -1.40 16.01 -16.66
C GLU A 364 -2.35 16.60 -15.61
N LEU A 365 -3.65 16.25 -15.67
CA LEU A 365 -4.62 16.64 -14.65
C LEU A 365 -4.19 16.15 -13.27
N LYS A 366 -3.83 14.86 -13.15
CA LYS A 366 -3.40 14.27 -11.88
C LYS A 366 -2.10 14.87 -11.37
N ALA A 367 -1.18 15.29 -12.25
CA ALA A 367 0.01 16.03 -11.84
C ALA A 367 -0.37 17.39 -11.23
N MET A 368 -1.21 18.18 -11.91
CA MET A 368 -1.67 19.49 -11.42
C MET A 368 -2.43 19.39 -10.09
N ILE A 369 -3.32 18.40 -9.94
CA ILE A 369 -4.04 18.12 -8.69
C ILE A 369 -3.07 17.83 -7.54
N GLN A 370 -2.06 17.00 -7.77
CA GLN A 370 -1.06 16.67 -6.75
C GLN A 370 -0.22 17.90 -6.38
N VAL A 371 0.13 18.75 -7.34
CA VAL A 371 0.82 20.03 -7.08
C VAL A 371 -0.04 20.97 -6.23
N LEU A 372 -1.33 21.13 -6.56
CA LEU A 372 -2.26 21.94 -5.75
C LEU A 372 -2.33 21.43 -4.30
N ALA A 373 -2.50 20.12 -4.12
CA ALA A 373 -2.55 19.50 -2.80
C ALA A 373 -1.24 19.70 -2.02
N ALA A 374 -0.10 19.50 -2.67
CA ALA A 374 1.21 19.64 -2.04
C ALA A 374 1.52 21.10 -1.69
N SER A 375 1.14 22.04 -2.55
CA SER A 375 1.24 23.49 -2.31
C SER A 375 0.42 23.92 -1.11
N ALA A 376 -0.83 23.46 -0.99
CA ALA A 376 -1.66 23.73 0.18
C ALA A 376 -1.13 23.05 1.45
N ALA A 377 -0.46 21.91 1.32
CA ALA A 377 0.23 21.23 2.42
C ALA A 377 1.63 21.80 2.73
N ASN A 378 2.09 22.81 1.96
CA ASN A 378 3.42 23.40 2.01
C ASN A 378 4.55 22.38 1.83
N ARG A 379 4.52 21.66 0.69
CA ARG A 379 5.45 20.57 0.35
C ARG A 379 5.88 20.63 -1.10
N ASP A 380 7.18 20.51 -1.33
CA ASP A 380 7.69 20.29 -2.67
C ASP A 380 7.34 18.89 -3.20
N VAL A 381 7.32 18.75 -4.52
CA VAL A 381 6.97 17.49 -5.20
C VAL A 381 8.17 16.96 -5.98
N ARG A 382 8.38 15.65 -5.86
CA ARG A 382 9.33 14.86 -6.65
C ARG A 382 8.52 13.91 -7.51
N TYR A 383 8.41 14.20 -8.79
CA TYR A 383 7.43 13.56 -9.68
C TYR A 383 8.12 12.62 -10.67
N TYR A 384 7.82 11.32 -10.60
CA TYR A 384 8.34 10.31 -11.51
C TYR A 384 7.33 10.02 -12.62
N THR A 385 7.71 10.27 -13.88
CA THR A 385 6.81 10.12 -15.05
C THR A 385 6.89 8.74 -15.70
N PHE A 386 7.84 7.90 -15.27
CA PHE A 386 7.99 6.50 -15.69
C PHE A 386 8.22 6.30 -17.20
N GLY A 387 9.14 7.07 -17.77
CA GLY A 387 9.55 6.97 -19.18
C GLY A 387 8.95 8.05 -20.09
N ASP A 388 8.14 8.96 -19.55
CA ASP A 388 7.52 10.05 -20.30
C ASP A 388 8.33 11.34 -20.16
N ASP A 389 9.24 11.56 -21.11
CA ASP A 389 10.09 12.75 -21.18
C ASP A 389 9.29 14.04 -21.44
N GLU A 390 8.22 13.96 -22.24
CA GLU A 390 7.40 15.10 -22.60
C GLU A 390 6.66 15.63 -21.37
N LEU A 391 5.98 14.75 -20.63
CA LEU A 391 5.32 15.11 -19.38
C LEU A 391 6.32 15.68 -18.37
N SER A 392 7.52 15.11 -18.27
CA SER A 392 8.55 15.59 -17.32
C SER A 392 8.96 17.03 -17.63
N LEU A 393 9.22 17.34 -18.91
CA LEU A 393 9.62 18.68 -19.34
C LEU A 393 8.47 19.68 -19.23
N LYS A 394 7.27 19.32 -19.71
CA LYS A 394 6.08 20.17 -19.63
C LYS A 394 5.73 20.52 -18.19
N LEU A 395 5.76 19.53 -17.29
CA LEU A 395 5.45 19.73 -15.88
C LEU A 395 6.41 20.72 -15.22
N VAL A 396 7.73 20.60 -15.44
CA VAL A 396 8.68 21.56 -14.87
C VAL A 396 8.43 22.97 -15.43
N GLY A 397 8.27 23.09 -16.76
CA GLY A 397 8.07 24.38 -17.41
C GLY A 397 6.82 25.12 -16.95
N VAL A 398 5.67 24.43 -16.82
CA VAL A 398 4.43 25.06 -16.34
C VAL A 398 4.54 25.49 -14.88
N ILE A 399 5.18 24.70 -14.03
CA ILE A 399 5.36 25.06 -12.62
C ILE A 399 6.28 26.27 -12.45
N GLU A 400 7.40 26.33 -13.17
CA GLU A 400 8.28 27.50 -13.15
C GLU A 400 7.54 28.75 -13.60
N TYR A 401 6.73 28.65 -14.66
CA TYR A 401 5.94 29.77 -15.16
C TYR A 401 4.88 30.23 -14.14
N LEU A 402 4.13 29.30 -13.54
CA LEU A 402 3.16 29.58 -12.48
C LEU A 402 3.79 30.28 -11.27
N GLN A 403 5.01 29.88 -10.89
CA GLN A 403 5.76 30.51 -9.79
C GLN A 403 6.21 31.93 -10.14
N VAL A 404 6.69 32.16 -11.37
CA VAL A 404 7.11 33.49 -11.84
C VAL A 404 5.94 34.47 -11.92
N THR A 405 4.77 34.02 -12.36
CA THR A 405 3.56 34.87 -12.44
C THR A 405 2.88 35.08 -11.09
N GLY A 406 3.36 34.45 -10.02
CA GLY A 406 2.76 34.54 -8.69
C GLY A 406 1.38 33.89 -8.61
N THR A 407 1.13 32.88 -9.44
CA THR A 407 -0.15 32.17 -9.43
C THR A 407 -0.39 31.49 -8.09
N THR A 408 -1.61 31.60 -7.58
CA THR A 408 -2.00 30.96 -6.31
C THR A 408 -2.63 29.60 -6.54
N VAL A 409 -2.68 28.78 -5.49
CA VAL A 409 -3.46 27.54 -5.46
C VAL A 409 -4.91 27.78 -5.90
N GLY A 410 -5.55 28.86 -5.44
CA GLY A 410 -6.92 29.17 -5.84
C GLY A 410 -7.09 29.51 -7.31
N SER A 411 -6.16 30.30 -7.87
CA SER A 411 -6.15 30.63 -9.30
C SER A 411 -5.98 29.38 -10.17
N LEU A 412 -5.00 28.52 -9.86
CA LEU A 412 -4.79 27.27 -10.60
C LEU A 412 -5.96 26.30 -10.44
N PHE A 413 -6.55 26.20 -9.24
CA PHE A 413 -7.76 25.39 -9.04
C PHE A 413 -8.91 25.86 -9.94
N SER A 414 -9.18 27.18 -10.00
CA SER A 414 -10.20 27.74 -10.89
C SER A 414 -9.93 27.43 -12.36
N MET A 415 -8.69 27.55 -12.83
CA MET A 415 -8.32 27.15 -14.20
C MET A 415 -8.63 25.67 -14.48
N LEU A 416 -8.33 24.76 -13.54
CA LEU A 416 -8.66 23.34 -13.72
C LEU A 416 -10.17 23.09 -13.80
N LEU A 417 -10.99 23.87 -13.09
CA LEU A 417 -12.46 23.78 -13.17
C LEU A 417 -13.02 24.37 -14.47
N GLU A 418 -12.34 25.37 -15.04
CA GLU A 418 -12.72 26.00 -16.31
C GLU A 418 -12.27 25.20 -17.53
N TYR A 419 -11.31 24.27 -17.37
CA TYR A 419 -10.88 23.36 -18.42
C TYR A 419 -12.03 22.45 -18.86
N LYS A 420 -12.60 22.77 -20.03
CA LYS A 420 -13.70 22.01 -20.65
C LYS A 420 -13.18 21.13 -21.77
N ASP A 421 -13.07 19.84 -21.45
CA ASP A 421 -13.03 18.69 -22.35
C ASP A 421 -11.90 18.67 -23.42
N LYS A 422 -11.22 17.53 -23.51
CA LYS A 422 -10.17 17.24 -24.50
C LYS A 422 -10.67 17.22 -25.94
N SER A 423 -11.99 17.29 -26.18
CA SER A 423 -12.57 17.41 -27.53
C SER A 423 -12.06 18.63 -28.32
N ARG A 424 -11.46 19.63 -27.65
CA ARG A 424 -10.76 20.76 -28.28
C ARG A 424 -9.34 20.47 -28.74
N GLY A 425 -8.78 19.30 -28.40
CA GLY A 425 -7.43 18.87 -28.77
C GLY A 425 -6.29 19.51 -27.95
N GLU A 426 -6.60 20.37 -26.98
CA GLU A 426 -5.63 21.01 -26.09
C GLU A 426 -5.41 20.18 -24.82
N SER A 427 -4.15 20.01 -24.41
CA SER A 427 -3.79 19.30 -23.18
C SER A 427 -4.08 20.15 -21.93
N VAL A 428 -4.05 19.57 -20.74
CA VAL A 428 -4.35 20.30 -19.49
C VAL A 428 -3.25 21.32 -19.22
N ILE A 429 -1.99 20.92 -19.41
CA ILE A 429 -0.85 21.82 -19.19
C ILE A 429 -0.84 22.94 -20.23
N ASP A 430 -1.12 22.64 -21.51
CA ASP A 430 -1.16 23.67 -22.56
C ASP A 430 -2.28 24.69 -22.31
N TYR A 431 -3.44 24.23 -21.83
CA TYR A 431 -4.53 25.12 -21.42
C TYR A 431 -4.14 26.03 -20.25
N VAL A 432 -3.53 25.47 -19.19
CA VAL A 432 -3.06 26.27 -18.05
C VAL A 432 -2.07 27.33 -18.50
N MET A 433 -1.10 26.97 -19.36
CA MET A 433 -0.13 27.92 -19.90
C MET A 433 -0.77 29.05 -20.71
N SER A 434 -1.86 28.76 -21.43
CA SER A 434 -2.55 29.72 -22.31
C SER A 434 -3.53 30.67 -21.60
N ASN A 435 -3.92 30.36 -20.35
CA ASN A 435 -4.96 31.09 -19.61
C ASN A 435 -4.44 31.78 -18.33
N LEU A 436 -3.12 31.99 -18.25
CA LEU A 436 -2.43 32.63 -17.12
C LEU A 436 -2.31 34.16 -17.25
#